data_AF-A0AAU0HTP4-F1
#
_entry.id   AF-A0AAU0HTP4-F1
#
_cell.length_a   1.000
_cell.length_b   1.000
_cell.length_c   1.000
_cell.angle_alpha   90.00
_cell.angle_beta   90.00
_cell.angle_gamma   90.00
#
_symmetry.space_group_name_H-M   'P 1'
#
loop_
_entity.id
_entity.type
_entity.pdbx_description
1 polymer ?
#
loop_
_entity_poly.entity_id
_entity_poly.type
_entity_poly.pdbx_seq_one_letter_code
_entity_poly.pdbx_strand_id
1 'polypeptide(L)'
;MNTAHRLCKAQRSRKRAALPIWPIGQVRLWQIVKPVMVEAGIPDAPHRSPKGLRQRFGINATVNGIPLHMLQKWMGHPQLSATAIYADAVGKEEQDIAARMWG
;
A
#
# COMPACT_ATOMS: atom_id res chain seq x y z
N MET A 1 8.17 -11.39 14.40
CA MET A 1 7.39 -11.19 13.16
C MET A 1 8.28 -11.57 11.97
N ASN A 2 8.20 -12.82 11.48
CA ASN A 2 9.06 -13.33 10.41
C ASN A 2 8.19 -13.96 9.31
N THR A 3 7.25 -13.17 8.79
CA THR A 3 6.13 -13.65 7.97
C THR A 3 6.35 -13.36 6.48
N ALA A 4 7.58 -13.36 5.99
CA ALA A 4 7.82 -13.52 4.56
C ALA A 4 7.63 -15.00 4.17
N HIS A 5 6.41 -15.51 4.33
CA HIS A 5 5.84 -16.81 3.91
C HIS A 5 6.82 -17.85 3.30
N ARG A 6 7.89 -18.25 4.01
CA ARG A 6 8.93 -19.16 3.50
C ARG A 6 9.42 -18.84 2.07
N LEU A 7 9.23 -17.60 1.59
CA LEU A 7 9.39 -17.24 0.17
C LEU A 7 10.85 -17.29 -0.23
N CYS A 8 11.71 -16.69 0.59
CA CYS A 8 13.15 -16.75 0.41
C CYS A 8 13.66 -18.20 0.38
N LYS A 9 13.08 -19.09 1.19
CA LYS A 9 13.45 -20.52 1.20
C LYS A 9 12.97 -21.23 -0.08
N ALA A 10 11.77 -20.94 -0.55
CA ALA A 10 11.20 -21.51 -1.77
C ALA A 10 11.94 -21.04 -3.03
N GLN A 11 12.37 -19.78 -3.08
CA GLN A 11 13.06 -19.16 -4.21
C GLN A 11 14.54 -19.56 -4.34
N ARG A 12 15.12 -20.31 -3.37
CA ARG A 12 16.47 -20.87 -3.52
C ARG A 12 16.58 -21.85 -4.70
N SER A 13 15.49 -22.52 -5.06
CA SER A 13 15.45 -23.38 -6.25
C SER A 13 15.08 -22.54 -7.47
N ARG A 14 15.92 -22.58 -8.52
CA ARG A 14 15.69 -21.85 -9.78
C ARG A 14 14.33 -22.14 -10.41
N LYS A 15 13.88 -23.41 -10.35
CA LYS A 15 12.57 -23.83 -10.86
C LYS A 15 11.40 -23.20 -10.09
N ARG A 16 11.52 -23.05 -8.77
CA ARG A 16 10.48 -22.46 -7.92
C ARG A 16 10.52 -20.93 -7.90
N ALA A 17 11.69 -20.33 -8.13
CA ALA A 17 11.85 -18.88 -8.26
C ALA A 17 11.11 -18.31 -9.48
N ALA A 18 10.97 -19.12 -10.54
CA ALA A 18 10.23 -18.74 -11.75
C ALA A 18 8.71 -18.85 -11.60
N LEU A 19 8.20 -19.47 -10.52
CA LEU A 19 6.77 -19.60 -10.30
C LEU A 19 6.19 -18.33 -9.67
N PRO A 20 4.96 -17.95 -10.04
CA PRO A 20 4.28 -16.84 -9.37
C PRO A 20 4.08 -17.18 -7.89
N ILE A 21 4.31 -16.19 -7.03
CA ILE A 21 4.10 -16.36 -5.58
C ILE A 21 2.62 -16.67 -5.28
N TRP A 22 1.73 -15.98 -5.99
CA TRP A 22 0.29 -16.25 -5.98
C TRP A 22 -0.17 -16.58 -7.40
N PRO A 23 -0.70 -17.78 -7.66
CA PRO A 23 -1.25 -18.15 -8.96
C PRO A 23 -2.67 -17.58 -9.13
N ILE A 24 -2.83 -16.27 -8.93
CA ILE A 24 -4.12 -15.58 -8.93
C ILE A 24 -4.08 -14.44 -9.95
N GLY A 25 -5.04 -14.43 -10.87
CA GLY A 25 -5.22 -13.34 -11.83
C GLY A 25 -5.86 -12.09 -11.21
N GLN A 26 -5.74 -10.95 -11.87
CA GLN A 26 -6.25 -9.67 -11.38
C GLN A 26 -7.76 -9.71 -11.08
N VAL A 27 -8.59 -10.26 -11.97
CA VAL A 27 -10.05 -10.37 -11.78
C VAL A 27 -10.38 -11.14 -10.50
N ARG A 28 -9.66 -12.26 -10.26
CA ARG A 28 -9.87 -13.08 -9.07
C ARG A 28 -9.47 -12.34 -7.79
N LEU A 29 -8.41 -11.53 -7.84
CA LEU A 29 -8.01 -10.69 -6.71
C LEU A 29 -9.13 -9.69 -6.34
N TRP A 30 -9.77 -9.06 -7.33
CA TRP A 30 -10.91 -8.16 -7.10
C TRP A 30 -12.10 -8.87 -6.45
N GLN A 31 -12.41 -10.09 -6.91
CA GLN A 31 -13.47 -10.93 -6.33
C GLN A 31 -13.18 -11.36 -4.89
N ILE A 32 -11.90 -11.40 -4.48
CA ILE A 32 -11.50 -11.73 -3.10
C ILE A 32 -11.53 -10.48 -2.22
N VAL A 33 -10.93 -9.38 -2.70
CA VAL A 33 -10.77 -8.15 -1.91
C VAL A 33 -12.12 -7.47 -1.66
N LYS A 34 -13.00 -7.41 -2.66
CA LYS A 34 -14.27 -6.66 -2.53
C LYS A 34 -15.19 -7.23 -1.44
N PRO A 35 -15.44 -8.55 -1.34
CA PRO A 35 -16.19 -9.12 -0.21
C PRO A 35 -15.55 -8.86 1.14
N VAL A 36 -14.22 -8.98 1.26
CA VAL A 36 -13.50 -8.67 2.52
C VAL A 36 -13.70 -7.22 2.93
N MET A 37 -13.70 -6.28 1.97
CA MET A 37 -13.99 -4.87 2.26
C MET A 37 -15.45 -4.63 2.72
N VAL A 38 -16.40 -5.42 2.20
CA VAL A 38 -17.81 -5.38 2.63
C VAL A 38 -17.96 -5.94 4.03
N GLU A 39 -17.35 -7.08 4.32
CA GLU A 39 -17.32 -7.70 5.65
C GLU A 39 -16.68 -6.79 6.70
N ALA A 40 -15.64 -6.06 6.31
CA ALA A 40 -14.99 -5.04 7.15
C ALA A 40 -15.83 -3.76 7.36
N GLY A 41 -17.06 -3.70 6.84
CA GLY A 41 -17.97 -2.57 7.02
C GLY A 41 -17.55 -1.28 6.29
N ILE A 42 -16.65 -1.37 5.30
CA ILE A 42 -16.22 -0.19 4.53
C ILE A 42 -17.41 0.31 3.71
N PRO A 43 -17.84 1.59 3.78
CA PRO A 43 -18.99 2.12 3.04
C PRO A 43 -18.91 1.99 1.52
N ASP A 44 -20.06 2.01 0.85
CA ASP A 44 -20.10 1.85 -0.60
C ASP A 44 -19.70 3.16 -1.27
N ALA A 45 -18.44 3.22 -1.64
CA ALA A 45 -17.81 4.40 -2.22
C ALA A 45 -16.90 3.97 -3.38
N PRO A 46 -16.59 4.87 -4.32
CA PRO A 46 -15.68 4.59 -5.45
C PRO A 46 -14.31 4.02 -5.03
N HIS A 47 -13.89 4.30 -3.80
CA HIS A 47 -12.62 3.84 -3.22
C HIS A 47 -12.70 2.46 -2.55
N ARG A 48 -13.87 1.79 -2.53
CA ARG A 48 -14.01 0.39 -2.07
C ARG A 48 -13.48 -0.57 -3.13
N SER A 49 -12.18 -0.48 -3.39
CA SER A 49 -11.46 -1.23 -4.42
C SER A 49 -10.01 -1.48 -4.02
N PRO A 50 -9.31 -2.47 -4.63
CA PRO A 50 -7.86 -2.65 -4.44
C PRO A 50 -7.04 -1.39 -4.75
N LYS A 51 -7.46 -0.60 -5.76
CA LYS A 51 -6.82 0.69 -6.07
C LYS A 51 -7.04 1.70 -4.94
N GLY A 52 -8.25 1.80 -4.40
CA GLY A 52 -8.54 2.65 -3.25
C GLY A 52 -7.82 2.21 -1.97
N LEU A 53 -7.61 0.90 -1.78
CA LEU A 53 -6.80 0.37 -0.69
C LEU A 53 -5.33 0.80 -0.82
N ARG A 54 -4.75 0.71 -2.02
CA ARG A 54 -3.40 1.24 -2.29
C ARG A 54 -3.31 2.74 -2.05
N GLN A 55 -4.35 3.49 -2.42
CA GLN A 55 -4.42 4.94 -2.17
C GLN A 55 -4.40 5.23 -0.67
N ARG A 56 -5.27 4.57 0.11
CA ARG A 56 -5.33 4.74 1.57
C ARG A 56 -4.06 4.32 2.27
N PHE A 57 -3.36 3.29 1.78
CA PHE A 57 -2.05 2.91 2.30
C PHE A 57 -1.04 4.06 2.18
N GLY A 58 -0.97 4.70 1.01
CA GLY A 58 -0.11 5.86 0.78
C GLY A 58 -0.44 7.04 1.70
N ILE A 59 -1.73 7.42 1.77
CA ILE A 59 -2.19 8.50 2.66
C ILE A 59 -1.86 8.18 4.12
N ASN A 60 -2.19 6.97 4.59
CA ASN A 60 -1.94 6.57 5.97
C ASN A 60 -0.45 6.58 6.31
N ALA A 61 0.43 6.15 5.39
CA ALA A 61 1.88 6.22 5.61
C ALA A 61 2.35 7.68 5.77
N THR A 62 1.84 8.60 4.95
CA THR A 62 2.17 10.02 5.06
C THR A 62 1.66 10.64 6.36
N VAL A 63 0.41 10.37 6.76
CA VAL A 63 -0.17 10.85 8.02
C VAL A 63 0.62 10.35 9.24
N ASN A 64 1.14 9.12 9.19
CA ASN A 64 2.00 8.56 10.23
C ASN A 64 3.46 9.06 10.16
N GLY A 65 3.79 10.02 9.29
CA GLY A 65 5.12 10.62 9.19
C GLY A 65 6.17 9.73 8.53
N ILE A 66 5.77 8.74 7.73
CA ILE A 66 6.73 7.92 6.97
C ILE A 66 7.36 8.78 5.87
N PRO A 67 8.70 8.85 5.77
CA PRO A 67 9.36 9.61 4.71
C PRO A 67 8.97 9.15 3.31
N LEU A 68 8.68 10.10 2.41
CA LEU A 68 8.20 9.82 1.04
C LEU A 68 9.12 8.90 0.24
N HIS A 69 10.44 9.00 0.44
CA HIS A 69 11.40 8.14 -0.26
C HIS A 69 11.29 6.65 0.17
N MET A 70 10.86 6.36 1.40
CA MET A 70 10.58 4.99 1.86
C MET A 70 9.26 4.50 1.29
N LEU A 71 8.24 5.35 1.33
CA LEU A 71 6.94 5.04 0.75
C LEU A 71 7.05 4.74 -0.75
N GLN A 72 7.86 5.53 -1.48
CA GLN A 72 8.16 5.31 -2.89
C GLN A 72 8.74 3.91 -3.13
N LYS A 73 9.71 3.48 -2.30
CA LYS A 73 10.32 2.14 -2.39
C LYS A 73 9.30 1.03 -2.14
N TRP A 74 8.43 1.20 -1.15
CA TRP A 74 7.40 0.19 -0.83
C TRP A 74 6.34 0.06 -1.92
N MET A 75 5.99 1.17 -2.57
CA MET A 75 4.98 1.20 -3.63
C MET A 75 5.54 0.89 -5.02
N GLY A 76 6.86 0.81 -5.15
CA GLY A 76 7.55 0.56 -6.42
C GLY A 76 7.37 1.69 -7.43
N HIS A 77 7.25 2.93 -6.98
CA HIS A 77 7.06 4.08 -7.88
C HIS A 77 8.38 4.49 -8.54
N PRO A 78 8.42 4.65 -9.88
CA PRO A 78 9.65 5.02 -10.59
C PRO A 78 10.09 6.46 -10.30
N GLN A 79 9.15 7.35 -9.96
CA GLN A 79 9.40 8.75 -9.67
C GLN A 79 8.76 9.13 -8.33
N LEU A 80 9.42 10.04 -7.61
CA LEU A 80 8.91 10.54 -6.32
C LEU A 80 7.62 11.36 -6.51
N SER A 81 7.46 12.03 -7.65
CA SER A 81 6.25 12.79 -8.03
C SER A 81 4.96 11.96 -7.90
N ALA A 82 4.99 10.68 -8.27
CA ALA A 82 3.85 9.76 -8.13
C ALA A 82 3.50 9.45 -6.67
N THR A 83 4.45 9.62 -5.75
CA THR A 83 4.27 9.40 -4.31
C THR A 83 3.89 10.71 -3.59
N ALA A 84 4.35 11.86 -4.09
CA ALA A 84 4.04 13.18 -3.55
C ALA A 84 2.54 13.48 -3.53
N ILE A 85 1.76 12.91 -4.45
CA ILE A 85 0.29 13.00 -4.49
C ILE A 85 -0.36 12.57 -3.15
N TYR A 86 0.30 11.70 -2.37
CA TYR A 86 -0.20 11.32 -1.04
C TYR A 86 0.01 12.38 0.03
N ALA A 87 1.00 13.27 -0.13
CA ALA A 87 1.23 14.39 0.78
C ALA A 87 0.25 15.53 0.53
N ASP A 88 -0.13 15.77 -0.72
CA ASP A 88 -1.13 16.81 -1.04
C ASP A 88 -2.52 16.48 -0.47
N ALA A 89 -2.82 15.18 -0.29
CA ALA A 89 -4.07 14.72 0.33
C ALA A 89 -4.19 15.00 1.84
N VAL A 90 -3.11 15.49 2.48
CA VAL A 90 -2.93 15.73 3.92
C VAL A 90 -3.07 17.24 4.24
N GLY A 91 -3.59 18.06 3.32
CA GLY A 91 -3.62 19.53 3.41
C GLY A 91 -4.34 20.18 4.63
N LYS A 92 -4.90 19.42 5.57
CA LYS A 92 -5.42 19.92 6.86
C LYS A 92 -4.54 19.55 8.07
N GLU A 93 -3.63 18.59 7.91
CA GLU A 93 -2.71 18.05 8.92
C GLU A 93 -1.30 18.65 8.78
N GLU A 94 -1.06 19.51 7.78
CA GLU A 94 0.16 20.33 7.67
C GLU A 94 0.40 21.18 8.91
N GLN A 95 -0.66 21.65 9.58
CA GLN A 95 -0.55 22.40 10.83
C GLN A 95 0.03 21.56 11.98
N ASP A 96 -0.36 20.27 12.07
CA ASP A 96 0.15 19.35 13.08
C ASP A 96 1.61 18.96 12.79
N ILE A 97 1.96 18.80 11.51
CA ILE A 97 3.35 18.55 11.08
C ILE A 97 4.23 19.77 11.34
N ALA A 98 3.73 20.99 11.04
CA ALA A 98 4.43 22.23 11.37
C ALA A 98 4.60 22.38 12.89
N ALA A 99 3.55 22.16 13.68
CA ALA A 99 3.65 22.23 15.14
C ALA A 99 4.73 21.29 15.71
N ARG A 100 4.91 20.08 15.14
CA ARG A 100 5.97 19.13 15.54
C ARG A 100 7.37 19.51 15.06
N MET A 101 7.51 20.33 14.03
CA MET A 101 8.81 20.79 13.51
C MET A 101 9.34 21.98 14.31
N TRP A 102 8.46 22.86 14.79
CA TRP A 102 8.81 24.12 15.46
C TRP A 102 8.65 24.11 16.98
N GLY A 103 8.05 23.07 17.57
CA GLY A 103 8.00 22.84 19.03
C GLY A 103 9.14 21.97 19.52
#